data_AF-A0A848LIW8-F1
#
_entry.id   AF-A0A848LIW8-F1
#
_cell.length_a   1.000
_cell.length_b   1.000
_cell.length_c   1.000
_cell.angle_alpha   90.00
_cell.angle_beta   90.00
_cell.angle_gamma   90.00
#
_symmetry.space_group_name_H-M   'P 1'
#
loop_
_entity.id
_entity.type
_entity.pdbx_description
1 polymer ?
#
loop_
_entity_poly.entity_id
_entity_poly.type
_entity_poly.pdbx_seq_one_letter_code
_entity_poly.pdbx_strand_id
1 'polypeptide(L)'
;MEDSAITGSEASRPSPRRAHVPPFVDDLTPTELDDARRWLPGASHEALRAFVLRQRASRRAVALLADFYSSHPCRMARVHLLVASAVALGRFWGLSEPFARLGQAVLPVDALGRPRTPAWAAYARACEEGLPLEIRDERWIEAHMRDALQAREAGLEAAFREEARSHEGEPLWRLLVQHLELTLGSRFFDQPALAGAVPGEAAIAHSMAVTLGRMLRAGWSLLQHYALATARAVLFPRWPGRPGLVDERRAAWLLLSSFITAWAAAGVYRRGVRALHRGQSVGPADGWPLLAATLGEDVARVDPRVVRFYGNPGAWAVRTSVELRTRKARVIAWVATRLLGQGVSEHGARAFPSRFRTFRREDGSMHFVRELYCDGVLRVFDSDFVVRKGRLYEVFVEHGLEVELDARVLEGGGLSLRGRRVRWHGLPVPLFGLCVEFRTHPAPDGSESVDIIGTLSPEAGTEPPLGSIHYQAWRATA
;
A
#
# COMPACT_ATOMS: atom_id res chain seq x y z
N MET A 1 26.77 -28.15 49.49
CA MET A 1 27.23 -28.95 48.34
C MET A 1 26.40 -28.57 47.13
N GLU A 2 26.98 -27.71 46.30
CA GLU A 2 26.83 -27.57 44.84
C GLU A 2 25.41 -27.39 44.27
N ASP A 3 25.02 -26.19 43.87
CA ASP A 3 25.36 -25.46 42.63
C ASP A 3 24.30 -25.67 41.55
N SER A 4 23.49 -24.63 41.29
CA SER A 4 23.37 -24.02 39.95
C SER A 4 22.26 -22.98 39.91
N ALA A 5 22.68 -21.74 39.69
CA ALA A 5 21.87 -20.59 39.35
C ALA A 5 21.42 -20.64 37.87
N ILE A 6 20.21 -20.14 37.59
CA ILE A 6 19.95 -19.36 36.37
C ILE A 6 19.08 -18.16 36.76
N THR A 7 19.76 -17.06 36.98
CA THR A 7 19.27 -15.69 36.88
C THR A 7 19.14 -15.30 35.39
N GLY A 8 18.16 -14.47 35.03
CA GLY A 8 18.05 -14.00 33.65
C GLY A 8 16.81 -13.17 33.32
N SER A 9 16.54 -12.13 34.11
CA SER A 9 15.60 -11.06 33.75
C SER A 9 16.14 -10.24 32.57
N GLU A 10 15.71 -10.50 31.34
CA GLU A 10 15.88 -9.56 30.21
C GLU A 10 14.84 -8.44 30.29
N ALA A 11 15.04 -7.55 31.27
CA ALA A 11 14.42 -6.25 31.29
C ALA A 11 15.24 -5.29 30.41
N SER A 12 14.55 -4.63 29.49
CA SER A 12 14.91 -3.30 28.96
C SER A 12 16.34 -3.14 28.42
N ARG A 13 16.56 -3.54 27.17
CA ARG A 13 17.68 -3.00 26.39
C ARG A 13 17.47 -1.48 26.22
N PRO A 14 18.41 -0.62 26.64
CA PRO A 14 18.31 0.80 26.37
C PRO A 14 18.42 1.04 24.86
N SER A 15 17.42 1.74 24.32
CA SER A 15 17.47 2.31 22.97
C SER A 15 18.76 3.13 22.84
N PRO A 16 19.57 2.97 21.77
CA PRO A 16 20.80 3.73 21.64
C PRO A 16 20.46 5.22 21.61
N ARG A 17 21.02 5.96 22.58
CA ARG A 17 20.98 7.42 22.67
C ARG A 17 21.19 8.01 21.27
N ARG A 18 20.16 8.69 20.74
CA ARG A 18 20.22 9.47 19.50
C ARG A 18 21.35 10.50 19.64
N ALA A 19 22.44 10.27 18.92
CA ALA A 19 23.54 11.21 18.84
C ALA A 19 23.02 12.52 18.23
N HIS A 20 23.33 13.62 18.91
CA HIS A 20 23.17 14.98 18.39
C HIS A 20 23.91 15.05 17.04
N VAL A 21 23.18 15.31 15.94
CA VAL A 21 23.81 15.46 14.62
C VAL A 21 24.54 16.81 14.61
N PRO A 22 25.88 16.86 14.48
CA PRO A 22 26.57 18.13 14.36
C PRO A 22 26.23 18.79 13.02
N PRO A 23 26.21 20.14 12.95
CA PRO A 23 26.15 20.85 11.68
C PRO A 23 27.33 20.44 10.80
N PHE A 24 27.09 20.33 9.49
CA PHE A 24 28.13 19.95 8.52
C PHE A 24 29.31 20.90 8.62
N VAL A 25 30.51 20.36 8.82
CA VAL A 25 31.75 21.13 8.66
C VAL A 25 31.91 21.43 7.16
N ASP A 26 31.99 22.72 6.82
CA ASP A 26 32.10 23.24 5.46
C ASP A 26 33.42 22.85 4.75
N ASP A 27 34.36 22.25 5.48
CA ASP A 27 35.64 21.84 4.94
C ASP A 27 35.48 20.71 3.92
N LEU A 28 35.68 21.06 2.64
CA LEU A 28 35.76 20.13 1.52
C LEU A 28 37.13 19.50 1.49
N THR A 29 37.23 18.18 1.33
CA THR A 29 38.54 17.56 1.18
C THR A 29 39.04 17.72 -0.26
N PRO A 30 40.37 17.82 -0.48
CA PRO A 30 40.94 17.84 -1.83
C PRO A 30 40.44 16.68 -2.70
N THR A 31 40.31 15.49 -2.12
CA THR A 31 39.78 14.29 -2.80
C THR A 31 38.34 14.44 -3.29
N GLU A 32 37.47 15.14 -2.55
CA GLU A 32 36.09 15.40 -2.99
C GLU A 32 36.06 16.37 -4.17
N LEU A 33 36.92 17.38 -4.16
CA LEU A 33 37.07 18.33 -5.26
C LEU A 33 37.68 17.66 -6.50
N ASP A 34 38.69 16.81 -6.32
CA ASP A 34 39.30 16.03 -7.42
C ASP A 34 38.32 15.09 -8.09
N ASP A 35 37.44 14.46 -7.30
CA ASP A 35 36.36 13.64 -7.85
C ASP A 35 35.34 14.51 -8.60
N ALA A 36 34.93 15.66 -8.04
CA ALA A 36 34.01 16.59 -8.71
C ALA A 36 34.55 17.08 -10.07
N ARG A 37 35.86 17.34 -10.20
CA ARG A 37 36.50 17.74 -11.47
C ARG A 37 36.36 16.70 -12.57
N ARG A 38 36.23 15.41 -12.23
CA ARG A 38 36.00 14.34 -13.21
C ARG A 38 34.58 14.37 -13.79
N TRP A 39 33.63 14.91 -13.03
CA TRP A 39 32.23 15.01 -13.43
C TRP A 39 31.90 16.35 -14.06
N LEU A 40 32.63 17.41 -13.69
CA LEU A 40 32.49 18.76 -14.23
C LEU A 40 33.86 19.29 -14.72
N PRO A 41 34.40 18.79 -15.84
CA PRO A 41 35.69 19.25 -16.36
C PRO A 41 35.66 20.75 -16.67
N GLY A 42 36.67 21.49 -16.20
CA GLY A 42 36.78 22.94 -16.43
C GLY A 42 35.80 23.82 -15.63
N ALA A 43 35.01 23.24 -14.73
CA ALA A 43 34.08 24.02 -13.92
C ALA A 43 34.79 24.91 -12.87
N SER A 44 34.12 26.01 -12.52
CA SER A 44 34.59 26.93 -11.49
C SER A 44 34.69 26.26 -10.12
N HIS A 45 35.52 26.80 -9.23
CA HIS A 45 35.65 26.28 -7.87
C HIS A 45 34.30 26.27 -7.12
N GLU A 46 33.47 27.29 -7.34
CA GLU A 46 32.12 27.37 -6.78
C GLU A 46 31.21 26.24 -7.28
N ALA A 47 31.22 25.95 -8.59
CA ALA A 47 30.45 24.86 -9.17
C ALA A 47 30.90 23.48 -8.63
N LEU A 48 32.22 23.28 -8.45
CA LEU A 48 32.77 22.08 -7.84
C LEU A 48 32.33 21.95 -6.37
N ARG A 49 32.35 23.04 -5.60
CA ARG A 49 31.84 23.07 -4.22
C ARG A 49 30.36 22.72 -4.16
N ALA A 50 29.53 23.35 -5.00
CA ALA A 50 28.10 23.09 -5.06
C ALA A 50 27.79 21.63 -5.42
N PHE A 51 28.53 21.06 -6.38
CA PHE A 51 28.45 19.63 -6.71
C PHE A 51 28.73 18.75 -5.49
N VAL A 52 29.84 18.97 -4.77
CA VAL A 52 30.20 18.15 -3.60
C VAL A 52 29.15 18.27 -2.49
N LEU A 53 28.64 19.46 -2.22
CA LEU A 53 27.61 19.67 -1.20
C LEU A 53 26.32 18.91 -1.55
N ARG A 54 25.87 18.96 -2.80
CA ARG A 54 24.70 18.17 -3.26
C ARG A 54 24.95 16.67 -3.20
N GLN A 55 26.16 16.20 -3.50
CA GLN A 55 26.51 14.78 -3.31
C GLN A 55 26.47 14.35 -1.84
N ARG A 56 27.00 15.18 -0.93
CA ARG A 56 26.91 14.92 0.51
C ARG A 56 25.45 14.84 0.96
N ALA A 57 24.60 15.75 0.48
CA ALA A 57 23.16 15.71 0.74
C ALA A 57 22.53 14.41 0.23
N SER A 58 22.87 13.95 -0.98
CA SER A 58 22.37 12.69 -1.55
C SER A 58 22.76 11.48 -0.71
N ARG A 59 24.03 11.42 -0.29
CA ARG A 59 24.53 10.34 0.56
C ARG A 59 23.88 10.33 1.94
N ARG A 60 23.62 11.52 2.50
CA ARG A 60 22.87 11.64 3.76
C ARG A 60 21.44 11.17 3.59
N ALA A 61 20.77 11.56 2.50
CA ALA A 61 19.42 11.12 2.19
C ALA A 61 19.34 9.59 2.09
N VAL A 62 20.28 8.94 1.41
CA VAL A 62 20.35 7.46 1.34
C VAL A 62 20.54 6.83 2.72
N ALA A 63 21.40 7.41 3.57
CA ALA A 63 21.58 6.92 4.94
C ALA A 63 20.28 7.01 5.75
N LEU A 64 19.63 8.18 5.76
CA LEU A 64 18.36 8.39 6.44
C LEU A 64 17.24 7.48 5.90
N LEU A 65 17.22 7.28 4.58
CA LEU A 65 16.26 6.38 3.92
C LEU A 65 16.47 4.92 4.34
N ALA A 66 17.73 4.48 4.39
CA ALA A 66 18.08 3.13 4.80
C ALA A 66 17.70 2.88 6.26
N ASP A 67 18.00 3.84 7.14
CA ASP A 67 17.64 3.76 8.55
C ASP A 67 16.10 3.75 8.72
N PHE A 68 15.38 4.63 8.00
CA PHE A 68 13.92 4.68 8.03
C PHE A 68 13.28 3.35 7.61
N TYR A 69 13.68 2.77 6.49
CA TYR A 69 13.10 1.51 6.00
C TYR A 69 13.61 0.27 6.73
N SER A 70 14.70 0.37 7.49
CA SER A 70 15.08 -0.69 8.43
C SER A 70 14.06 -0.83 9.56
N SER A 71 13.50 0.29 10.04
CA SER A 71 12.46 0.33 11.07
C SER A 71 11.04 0.17 10.51
N HIS A 72 10.83 0.57 9.25
CA HIS A 72 9.51 0.54 8.61
C HIS A 72 9.58 -0.25 7.29
N PRO A 73 9.54 -1.60 7.34
CA PRO A 73 9.69 -2.40 6.14
C PRO A 73 8.37 -2.50 5.35
N CYS A 74 8.46 -2.35 4.02
CA CYS A 74 7.44 -2.76 3.05
C CYS A 74 8.11 -3.26 1.74
N ARG A 75 7.33 -3.77 0.78
CA ARG A 75 7.88 -4.29 -0.48
C ARG A 75 8.40 -3.15 -1.36
N MET A 76 7.69 -2.02 -1.36
CA MET A 76 8.05 -0.83 -2.15
C MET A 76 9.29 -0.10 -1.63
N ALA A 77 9.63 -0.22 -0.34
CA ALA A 77 10.84 0.35 0.25
C ALA A 77 12.13 -0.08 -0.49
N ARG A 78 12.16 -1.32 -0.99
CA ARG A 78 13.32 -1.84 -1.76
C ARG A 78 13.50 -1.11 -3.08
N VAL A 79 12.41 -0.78 -3.77
CA VAL A 79 12.45 -0.02 -5.02
C VAL A 79 12.96 1.40 -4.75
N HIS A 80 12.51 2.04 -3.67
CA HIS A 80 12.97 3.38 -3.32
C HIS A 80 14.46 3.41 -2.94
N LEU A 81 14.92 2.46 -2.14
CA LEU A 81 16.34 2.33 -1.78
C LEU A 81 17.21 2.03 -2.99
N LEU A 82 16.75 1.18 -3.91
CA LEU A 82 17.43 0.90 -5.17
C LEU A 82 17.65 2.19 -5.96
N VAL A 83 16.58 2.96 -6.16
CA VAL A 83 16.58 4.23 -6.91
C VAL A 83 17.49 5.27 -6.25
N ALA A 84 17.33 5.51 -4.95
CA ALA A 84 18.12 6.51 -4.23
C ALA A 84 19.62 6.15 -4.18
N SER A 85 19.94 4.85 -4.01
CA SER A 85 21.33 4.38 -4.04
C SER A 85 21.95 4.53 -5.43
N ALA A 86 21.18 4.28 -6.49
CA ALA A 86 21.64 4.46 -7.87
C ALA A 86 21.94 5.94 -8.19
N VAL A 87 21.09 6.85 -7.72
CA VAL A 87 21.29 8.31 -7.81
C VAL A 87 22.57 8.74 -7.10
N ALA A 88 22.79 8.28 -5.87
CA ALA A 88 23.97 8.62 -5.08
C ALA A 88 25.26 8.07 -5.69
N LEU A 89 25.23 6.86 -6.26
CA LEU A 89 26.40 6.26 -6.93
C LEU A 89 26.69 6.86 -8.30
N GLY A 90 25.64 7.15 -9.08
CA GLY A 90 25.72 7.77 -10.41
C GLY A 90 26.00 9.27 -10.37
N ARG A 91 26.03 9.87 -9.17
CA ARG A 91 26.35 11.28 -8.93
C ARG A 91 25.35 12.27 -9.50
N PHE A 92 24.09 11.86 -9.64
CA PHE A 92 23.10 12.67 -10.34
C PHE A 92 22.69 13.94 -9.56
N TRP A 93 22.63 13.91 -8.22
CA TRP A 93 22.33 15.10 -7.41
C TRP A 93 23.38 16.21 -7.55
N GLY A 94 24.64 15.86 -7.76
CA GLY A 94 25.69 16.88 -7.94
C GLY A 94 25.60 17.59 -9.27
N LEU A 95 25.09 16.93 -10.31
CA LEU A 95 25.06 17.45 -11.68
C LEU A 95 24.02 18.55 -11.89
N SER A 96 22.83 18.41 -11.28
CA SER A 96 21.72 19.35 -11.43
C SER A 96 21.11 19.70 -10.09
N GLU A 97 20.99 21.00 -9.79
CA GLU A 97 20.28 21.48 -8.61
C GLU A 97 18.76 21.21 -8.71
N PRO A 98 18.06 21.51 -9.81
CA PRO A 98 16.68 21.11 -10.01
C PRO A 98 16.43 19.61 -9.78
N PHE A 99 17.31 18.74 -10.28
CA PHE A 99 17.22 17.30 -10.04
C PHE A 99 17.39 16.95 -8.55
N ALA A 100 18.35 17.57 -7.86
CA ALA A 100 18.54 17.37 -6.42
C ALA A 100 17.33 17.84 -5.60
N ARG A 101 16.73 18.99 -5.95
CA ARG A 101 15.51 19.51 -5.30
C ARG A 101 14.33 18.58 -5.51
N LEU A 102 14.15 18.07 -6.72
CA LEU A 102 13.11 17.09 -7.02
C LEU A 102 13.32 15.80 -6.21
N GLY A 103 14.54 15.28 -6.17
CA GLY A 103 14.90 14.11 -5.37
C GLY A 103 14.60 14.31 -3.88
N GLN A 104 14.94 15.48 -3.33
CA GLN A 104 14.64 15.82 -1.94
C GLN A 104 13.14 15.92 -1.66
N ALA A 105 12.35 16.40 -2.62
CA ALA A 105 10.91 16.58 -2.48
C ALA A 105 10.13 15.25 -2.42
N VAL A 106 10.71 14.13 -2.89
CA VAL A 106 10.07 12.81 -2.89
C VAL A 106 10.59 11.87 -1.79
N LEU A 107 11.48 12.36 -0.91
CA LEU A 107 11.97 11.58 0.23
C LEU A 107 10.91 11.44 1.33
N PRO A 108 10.84 10.27 1.99
CA PRO A 108 9.86 9.99 3.03
C PRO A 108 10.17 10.68 4.36
N VAL A 109 11.43 11.12 4.54
CA VAL A 109 11.93 11.64 5.80
C VAL A 109 12.55 13.04 5.65
N ASP A 110 12.51 13.79 6.74
CA ASP A 110 13.16 15.08 6.88
C ASP A 110 14.67 14.95 7.15
N ALA A 111 15.36 16.08 7.39
CA ALA A 111 16.79 16.10 7.67
C ALA A 111 17.18 15.40 8.99
N LEU A 112 16.21 15.09 9.86
CA LEU A 112 16.36 14.40 11.14
C LEU A 112 15.97 12.91 11.04
N GLY A 113 15.56 12.43 9.86
CA GLY A 113 15.12 11.05 9.65
C GLY A 113 13.70 10.77 10.13
N ARG A 114 12.89 11.81 10.41
CA ARG A 114 11.49 11.67 10.83
C ARG A 114 10.57 11.71 9.61
N PRO A 115 9.38 11.07 9.66
CA PRO A 115 8.41 11.15 8.57
C PRO A 115 8.14 12.60 8.16
N ARG A 116 8.34 12.93 6.89
CA ARG A 116 8.29 14.32 6.39
C ARG A 116 6.86 14.87 6.30
N THR A 117 5.90 14.01 6.00
CA THR A 117 4.50 14.40 5.77
C THR A 117 3.55 13.54 6.61
N PRO A 118 2.30 13.99 6.84
CA PRO A 118 1.28 13.19 7.52
C PRO A 118 1.04 11.83 6.87
N ALA A 119 1.19 11.74 5.54
CA ALA A 119 1.05 10.49 4.79
C ALA A 119 2.18 9.50 5.13
N TRP A 120 3.43 9.97 5.17
CA TRP A 120 4.56 9.14 5.62
C TRP A 120 4.47 8.77 7.10
N ALA A 121 3.91 9.65 7.95
CA ALA A 121 3.64 9.31 9.34
C ALA A 121 2.56 8.22 9.48
N ALA A 122 1.54 8.23 8.63
CA ALA A 122 0.53 7.17 8.58
C ALA A 122 1.13 5.83 8.13
N TYR A 123 2.04 5.84 7.16
CA TYR A 123 2.82 4.66 6.77
C TYR A 123 3.68 4.14 7.92
N ALA A 124 4.41 5.02 8.61
CA ALA A 124 5.24 4.65 9.75
C ALA A 124 4.41 4.00 10.87
N ARG A 125 3.27 4.60 11.25
CA ARG A 125 2.33 4.02 12.21
C ARG A 125 1.82 2.65 11.78
N ALA A 126 1.46 2.46 10.51
CA ALA A 126 1.03 1.17 9.99
C ALA A 126 2.11 0.07 10.14
N CYS A 127 3.39 0.44 10.06
CA CYS A 127 4.50 -0.46 10.35
C CYS A 127 4.63 -0.76 11.85
N GLU A 128 4.55 0.27 12.70
CA GLU A 128 4.62 0.14 14.17
C GLU A 128 3.49 -0.71 14.75
N GLU A 129 2.28 -0.56 14.21
CA GLU A 129 1.08 -1.35 14.57
C GLU A 129 1.13 -2.79 14.04
N GLY A 130 2.15 -3.15 13.25
CA GLY A 130 2.29 -4.50 12.74
C GLY A 130 1.27 -4.87 11.66
N LEU A 131 0.62 -3.90 10.99
CA LEU A 131 -0.39 -4.16 9.95
C LEU A 131 0.20 -4.99 8.79
N PRO A 132 -0.57 -5.77 8.01
CA PRO A 132 -0.02 -6.53 6.90
C PRO A 132 0.70 -5.70 5.85
N LEU A 133 1.61 -6.37 5.14
CA LEU A 133 2.44 -5.74 4.11
C LEU A 133 1.62 -5.05 3.03
N GLU A 134 0.43 -5.56 2.70
CA GLU A 134 -0.49 -4.97 1.73
C GLU A 134 -0.95 -3.57 2.14
N ILE A 135 -1.36 -3.37 3.41
CA ILE A 135 -1.69 -2.02 3.92
C ILE A 135 -0.46 -1.13 3.88
N ARG A 136 0.68 -1.65 4.34
CA ARG A 136 1.92 -0.86 4.38
C ARG A 136 2.34 -0.42 2.97
N ASP A 137 2.23 -1.32 1.99
CA ASP A 137 2.47 -1.05 0.58
C ASP A 137 1.51 0.04 0.08
N GLU A 138 0.21 -0.06 0.38
CA GLU A 138 -0.79 0.99 0.02
C GLU A 138 -0.45 2.36 0.60
N ARG A 139 -0.17 2.43 1.91
CA ARG A 139 0.18 3.69 2.58
C ARG A 139 1.47 4.30 2.05
N TRP A 140 2.45 3.45 1.71
CA TRP A 140 3.68 3.87 1.05
C TRP A 140 3.38 4.48 -0.33
N ILE A 141 2.55 3.82 -1.13
CA ILE A 141 2.20 4.27 -2.49
C ILE A 141 1.45 5.60 -2.43
N GLU A 142 0.45 5.70 -1.54
CA GLU A 142 -0.31 6.92 -1.31
C GLU A 142 0.60 8.10 -0.94
N ALA A 143 1.53 7.90 0.00
CA ALA A 143 2.47 8.93 0.42
C ALA A 143 3.43 9.34 -0.72
N HIS A 144 3.99 8.36 -1.44
CA HIS A 144 4.92 8.63 -2.53
C HIS A 144 4.24 9.35 -3.71
N MET A 145 3.03 8.96 -4.09
CA MET A 145 2.28 9.60 -5.17
C MET A 145 1.90 11.04 -4.83
N ARG A 146 1.53 11.31 -3.58
CA ARG A 146 1.29 12.69 -3.11
C ARG A 146 2.52 13.55 -3.25
N ASP A 147 3.67 13.05 -2.82
CA ASP A 147 4.93 13.78 -2.91
C ASP A 147 5.33 14.03 -4.36
N ALA A 148 5.19 13.02 -5.23
CA ALA A 148 5.45 13.16 -6.66
C ALA A 148 4.53 14.21 -7.31
N LEU A 149 3.23 14.22 -6.97
CA LEU A 149 2.29 15.23 -7.45
C LEU A 149 2.66 16.62 -6.95
N GLN A 150 2.92 16.79 -5.65
CA GLN A 150 3.29 18.08 -5.06
C GLN A 150 4.59 18.64 -5.67
N ALA A 151 5.59 17.79 -5.88
CA ALA A 151 6.84 18.19 -6.52
C ALA A 151 6.62 18.67 -7.96
N ARG A 152 5.68 18.05 -8.67
CA ARG A 152 5.27 18.45 -10.02
C ARG A 152 4.50 19.77 -10.03
N GLU A 153 3.52 19.92 -9.15
CA GLU A 153 2.74 21.15 -8.99
C GLU A 153 3.63 22.34 -8.60
N ALA A 154 4.68 22.09 -7.80
CA ALA A 154 5.71 23.07 -7.47
C ALA A 154 6.69 23.37 -8.64
N GLY A 155 6.50 22.76 -9.81
CA GLY A 155 7.32 23.00 -11.01
C GLY A 155 8.71 22.37 -10.97
N LEU A 156 9.02 21.49 -10.01
CA LEU A 156 10.37 20.94 -9.85
C LEU A 156 10.77 20.01 -11.01
N GLU A 157 9.83 19.17 -11.48
CA GLU A 157 10.06 18.33 -12.67
C GLU A 157 10.27 19.19 -13.93
N ALA A 158 9.47 20.26 -14.08
CA ALA A 158 9.57 21.17 -15.22
C ALA A 158 10.90 21.93 -15.23
N ALA A 159 11.35 22.43 -14.08
CA ALA A 159 12.64 23.10 -13.94
C ALA A 159 13.81 22.19 -14.34
N PHE A 160 13.80 20.93 -13.92
CA PHE A 160 14.82 19.97 -14.34
C PHE A 160 14.77 19.67 -15.85
N ARG A 161 13.57 19.48 -16.41
CA ARG A 161 13.43 19.22 -17.86
C ARG A 161 13.89 20.41 -18.70
N GLU A 162 13.66 21.63 -18.24
CA GLU A 162 14.13 22.84 -18.92
C GLU A 162 15.66 22.90 -18.95
N GLU A 163 16.30 22.69 -17.80
CA GLU A 163 17.76 22.59 -17.70
C GLU A 163 18.30 21.43 -18.57
N ALA A 164 17.66 20.27 -18.56
CA ALA A 164 18.12 19.13 -19.35
C ALA A 164 18.12 19.39 -20.87
N ARG A 165 17.25 20.28 -21.38
CA ARG A 165 17.24 20.65 -22.81
C ARG A 165 18.50 21.41 -23.22
N SER A 166 19.07 22.24 -22.35
CA SER A 166 20.33 22.93 -22.66
C SER A 166 21.53 21.99 -22.71
N HIS A 167 21.37 20.73 -22.32
CA HIS A 167 22.42 19.71 -22.26
C HIS A 167 22.07 18.44 -23.08
N GLU A 168 21.20 18.54 -24.08
CA GLU A 168 20.69 17.38 -24.85
C GLU A 168 21.81 16.52 -25.49
N GLY A 169 22.91 17.14 -25.88
CA GLY A 169 24.09 16.46 -26.45
C GLY A 169 24.94 15.69 -25.44
N GLU A 170 24.77 15.92 -24.14
CA GLU A 170 25.64 15.37 -23.11
C GLU A 170 25.17 13.97 -22.63
N PRO A 171 26.03 12.93 -22.70
CA PRO A 171 25.64 11.57 -22.32
C PRO A 171 25.09 11.44 -20.89
N LEU A 172 25.68 12.15 -19.91
CA LEU A 172 25.22 12.08 -18.52
C LEU A 172 23.82 12.66 -18.33
N TRP A 173 23.50 13.77 -19.01
CA TRP A 173 22.17 14.38 -18.93
C TRP A 173 21.09 13.49 -19.52
N ARG A 174 21.39 12.78 -20.61
CA ARG A 174 20.50 11.74 -21.14
C ARG A 174 20.22 10.65 -20.11
N LEU A 175 21.22 10.24 -19.31
CA LEU A 175 21.02 9.27 -18.23
C LEU A 175 20.15 9.83 -17.09
N LEU A 176 20.30 11.11 -16.72
CA LEU A 176 19.44 11.74 -15.71
C LEU A 176 17.98 11.82 -16.18
N VAL A 177 17.75 12.20 -17.44
CA VAL A 177 16.41 12.23 -18.04
C VAL A 177 15.80 10.83 -18.05
N GLN A 178 16.56 9.82 -18.49
CA GLN A 178 16.10 8.42 -18.45
C GLN A 178 15.78 7.97 -17.02
N HIS A 179 16.61 8.30 -16.03
CA HIS A 179 16.34 7.98 -14.64
C HIS A 179 15.04 8.62 -14.14
N LEU A 180 14.84 9.91 -14.43
CA LEU A 180 13.62 10.62 -14.10
C LEU A 180 12.41 9.94 -14.73
N GLU A 181 12.48 9.61 -16.01
CA GLU A 181 11.39 8.98 -16.73
C GLU A 181 11.02 7.59 -16.17
N LEU A 182 12.01 6.85 -15.67
CA LEU A 182 11.81 5.54 -15.08
C LEU A 182 11.20 5.60 -13.68
N THR A 183 11.48 6.66 -12.92
CA THR A 183 11.13 6.79 -11.51
C THR A 183 9.88 7.64 -11.28
N LEU A 184 9.65 8.66 -12.10
CA LEU A 184 8.56 9.64 -11.97
C LEU A 184 7.78 9.88 -13.29
N GLY A 185 8.14 9.21 -14.39
CA GLY A 185 7.69 9.58 -15.75
C GLY A 185 6.34 9.04 -16.23
N SER A 186 5.53 8.41 -15.39
CA SER A 186 4.28 7.73 -15.73
C SER A 186 3.06 8.46 -15.17
N ARG A 187 2.79 9.62 -15.77
CA ARG A 187 1.86 10.64 -15.29
C ARG A 187 0.36 10.26 -15.30
N PHE A 188 -0.02 9.16 -15.97
CA PHE A 188 -1.41 8.94 -16.40
C PHE A 188 -2.37 8.69 -15.24
N PHE A 189 -1.91 8.06 -14.16
CA PHE A 189 -2.78 7.64 -13.06
C PHE A 189 -2.51 8.31 -11.71
N ASP A 190 -1.57 9.26 -11.63
CA ASP A 190 -1.23 9.89 -10.34
C ASP A 190 -2.43 10.62 -9.72
N GLN A 191 -3.01 11.56 -10.46
CA GLN A 191 -4.12 12.37 -10.00
C GLN A 191 -5.43 11.56 -9.91
N PRO A 192 -5.80 10.70 -10.89
CA PRO A 192 -6.93 9.79 -10.73
C PRO A 192 -6.79 8.88 -9.51
N ALA A 193 -5.61 8.32 -9.23
CA ALA A 193 -5.46 7.44 -8.08
C ALA A 193 -5.49 8.17 -6.74
N LEU A 194 -4.92 9.38 -6.67
CA LEU A 194 -5.03 10.24 -5.50
C LEU A 194 -6.47 10.72 -5.26
N ALA A 195 -7.24 10.93 -6.32
CA ALA A 195 -8.67 11.21 -6.25
C ALA A 195 -9.52 9.95 -5.98
N GLY A 196 -8.88 8.78 -5.85
CA GLY A 196 -9.55 7.49 -5.63
C GLY A 196 -10.18 6.89 -6.89
N ALA A 197 -10.13 7.56 -8.05
CA ALA A 197 -10.73 7.04 -9.28
C ALA A 197 -10.09 5.73 -9.76
N VAL A 198 -8.85 5.45 -9.37
CA VAL A 198 -8.15 4.20 -9.64
C VAL A 198 -7.37 3.76 -8.39
N PRO A 199 -7.25 2.46 -8.08
CA PRO A 199 -6.40 2.01 -6.98
C PRO A 199 -4.93 2.44 -7.14
N GLY A 200 -4.28 2.85 -6.05
CA GLY A 200 -2.87 3.30 -6.09
C GLY A 200 -1.91 2.26 -6.64
N GLU A 201 -2.11 0.97 -6.31
CA GLU A 201 -1.30 -0.09 -6.89
C GLU A 201 -1.48 -0.23 -8.39
N ALA A 202 -2.66 0.08 -8.93
CA ALA A 202 -2.92 0.05 -10.36
C ALA A 202 -2.18 1.18 -11.08
N ALA A 203 -2.09 2.37 -10.47
CA ALA A 203 -1.25 3.45 -10.96
C ALA A 203 0.24 3.04 -10.99
N ILE A 204 0.74 2.44 -9.90
CA ILE A 204 2.11 1.92 -9.83
C ILE A 204 2.33 0.77 -10.82
N ALA A 205 1.37 -0.12 -11.00
CA ALA A 205 1.50 -1.22 -11.96
C ALA A 205 1.61 -0.69 -13.38
N HIS A 206 0.74 0.25 -13.77
CA HIS A 206 0.84 0.91 -15.06
C HIS A 206 2.18 1.63 -15.23
N SER A 207 2.61 2.37 -14.21
CA SER A 207 3.91 3.03 -14.15
C SER A 207 5.05 2.04 -14.44
N MET A 208 5.11 0.94 -13.70
CA MET A 208 6.12 -0.10 -13.87
C MET A 208 6.07 -0.75 -15.25
N ALA A 209 4.88 -0.98 -15.82
CA ALA A 209 4.73 -1.57 -17.16
C ALA A 209 5.30 -0.64 -18.25
N VAL A 210 4.96 0.66 -18.19
CA VAL A 210 5.49 1.68 -19.10
C VAL A 210 7.00 1.82 -18.92
N THR A 211 7.47 1.90 -17.68
CA THR A 211 8.89 1.96 -17.31
C THR A 211 9.65 0.76 -17.85
N LEU A 212 9.15 -0.46 -17.70
CA LEU A 212 9.77 -1.68 -18.23
C LEU A 212 9.84 -1.64 -19.76
N GLY A 213 8.75 -1.25 -20.42
CA GLY A 213 8.70 -1.08 -21.87
C GLY A 213 9.68 -0.02 -22.40
N ARG A 214 9.99 1.01 -21.60
CA ARG A 214 11.02 2.02 -21.90
C ARG A 214 12.43 1.50 -21.60
N MET A 215 12.64 0.78 -20.49
CA MET A 215 13.92 0.15 -20.15
C MET A 215 14.41 -0.77 -21.25
N LEU A 216 13.52 -1.62 -21.79
CA LEU A 216 13.86 -2.56 -22.87
C LEU A 216 14.27 -1.85 -24.17
N ARG A 217 13.81 -0.61 -24.39
CA ARG A 217 14.10 0.17 -25.60
C ARG A 217 15.27 1.14 -25.47
N ALA A 218 15.49 1.73 -24.30
CA ALA A 218 16.46 2.83 -24.10
C ALA A 218 17.28 2.76 -22.81
N GLY A 219 16.98 1.85 -21.88
CA GLY A 219 17.55 1.83 -20.52
C GLY A 219 18.90 1.12 -20.36
N TRP A 220 19.44 0.52 -21.43
CA TRP A 220 20.68 -0.26 -21.34
C TRP A 220 21.88 0.58 -20.90
N SER A 221 22.03 1.79 -21.45
CA SER A 221 23.12 2.70 -21.07
C SER A 221 23.07 3.12 -19.61
N LEU A 222 21.86 3.34 -19.06
CA LEU A 222 21.65 3.64 -17.65
C LEU A 222 22.00 2.46 -16.74
N LEU A 223 21.58 1.24 -17.11
CA LEU A 223 21.91 0.04 -16.37
C LEU A 223 23.42 -0.24 -16.38
N GLN A 224 24.09 -0.07 -17.52
CA GLN A 224 25.55 -0.16 -17.63
C GLN A 224 26.23 0.87 -16.74
N HIS A 225 25.76 2.12 -16.74
CA HIS A 225 26.30 3.17 -15.89
C HIS A 225 26.20 2.79 -14.41
N TYR A 226 25.04 2.30 -13.95
CA TYR A 226 24.89 1.84 -12.57
C TYR A 226 25.75 0.62 -12.26
N ALA A 227 25.83 -0.37 -13.14
CA ALA A 227 26.68 -1.55 -12.94
C ALA A 227 28.16 -1.16 -12.79
N LEU A 228 28.66 -0.26 -13.65
CA LEU A 228 30.03 0.26 -13.58
C LEU A 228 30.26 1.08 -12.30
N ALA A 229 29.32 1.94 -11.93
CA ALA A 229 29.40 2.74 -10.70
C ALA A 229 29.41 1.86 -9.45
N THR A 230 28.58 0.81 -9.41
CA THR A 230 28.52 -0.19 -8.35
C THR A 230 29.80 -1.01 -8.28
N ALA A 231 30.29 -1.54 -9.40
CA ALA A 231 31.53 -2.31 -9.45
C ALA A 231 32.73 -1.47 -8.96
N ARG A 232 32.81 -0.22 -9.43
CA ARG A 232 33.82 0.74 -8.97
C ARG A 232 33.73 0.99 -7.47
N ALA A 233 32.52 1.23 -6.95
CA ALA A 233 32.31 1.52 -5.53
C ALA A 233 32.72 0.34 -4.61
N VAL A 234 32.53 -0.90 -5.07
CA VAL A 234 32.95 -2.10 -4.34
C VAL A 234 34.49 -2.24 -4.37
N LEU A 235 35.08 -2.18 -5.56
CA LEU A 235 36.50 -2.48 -5.78
C LEU A 235 37.43 -1.32 -5.35
N PHE A 236 37.06 -0.08 -5.69
CA PHE A 236 37.89 1.11 -5.53
C PHE A 236 37.06 2.28 -4.96
N PRO A 237 36.63 2.21 -3.68
CA PRO A 237 35.86 3.28 -3.06
C PRO A 237 36.70 4.55 -2.94
N ARG A 238 36.13 5.68 -3.37
CA ARG A 238 36.81 7.00 -3.36
C ARG A 238 36.40 7.88 -2.21
N TRP A 239 35.24 7.62 -1.61
CA TRP A 239 34.75 8.41 -0.50
C TRP A 239 34.95 7.69 0.83
N PRO A 240 35.61 8.33 1.80
CA PRO A 240 35.68 7.78 3.15
C PRO A 240 34.30 7.79 3.81
N GLY A 241 34.11 6.86 4.75
CA GLY A 241 32.98 6.89 5.68
C GLY A 241 33.09 8.13 6.56
N ARG A 242 32.06 8.97 6.55
CA ARG A 242 31.90 10.07 7.50
C ARG A 242 30.65 9.84 8.33
N PRO A 243 30.62 10.24 9.61
CA PRO A 243 29.42 10.13 10.43
C PRO A 243 28.21 10.75 9.73
N GLY A 244 27.10 10.01 9.66
CA GLY A 244 25.85 10.46 9.04
C GLY A 244 25.81 10.41 7.50
N LEU A 245 26.88 9.99 6.82
CA LEU A 245 26.91 9.77 5.37
C LEU A 245 27.00 8.29 5.04
N VAL A 246 26.25 7.84 4.04
CA VAL A 246 26.50 6.53 3.45
C VAL A 246 27.83 6.58 2.69
N ASP A 247 28.74 5.63 2.93
CA ASP A 247 29.94 5.46 2.11
C ASP A 247 29.59 4.76 0.77
N GLU A 248 30.52 4.76 -0.18
CA GLU A 248 30.29 4.19 -1.51
C GLU A 248 30.03 2.68 -1.47
N ARG A 249 30.73 1.94 -0.60
CA ARG A 249 30.55 0.49 -0.49
C ARG A 249 29.18 0.17 0.08
N ARG A 250 28.76 0.87 1.14
CA ARG A 250 27.43 0.71 1.74
C ARG A 250 26.34 1.09 0.74
N ALA A 251 26.50 2.16 -0.05
CA ALA A 251 25.56 2.49 -1.12
C ALA A 251 25.49 1.41 -2.20
N ALA A 252 26.64 0.84 -2.60
CA ALA A 252 26.69 -0.28 -3.55
C ALA A 252 25.99 -1.54 -3.02
N TRP A 253 26.20 -1.87 -1.75
CA TRP A 253 25.53 -3.00 -1.10
C TRP A 253 24.03 -2.78 -0.93
N LEU A 254 23.60 -1.56 -0.59
CA LEU A 254 22.17 -1.19 -0.55
C LEU A 254 21.54 -1.31 -1.94
N LEU A 255 22.21 -0.84 -2.99
CA LEU A 255 21.76 -1.00 -4.38
C LEU A 255 21.63 -2.49 -4.73
N LEU A 256 22.68 -3.29 -4.50
CA LEU A 256 22.69 -4.70 -4.90
C LEU A 256 21.67 -5.54 -4.13
N SER A 257 21.60 -5.38 -2.80
CA SER A 257 20.60 -6.07 -1.97
C SER A 257 19.17 -5.66 -2.32
N SER A 258 18.95 -4.37 -2.59
CA SER A 258 17.64 -3.87 -3.03
C SER A 258 17.27 -4.37 -4.42
N PHE A 259 18.24 -4.48 -5.34
CA PHE A 259 18.03 -5.05 -6.67
C PHE A 259 17.60 -6.53 -6.58
N ILE A 260 18.34 -7.33 -5.81
CA ILE A 260 18.05 -8.75 -5.60
C ILE A 260 16.70 -8.97 -4.91
N THR A 261 16.23 -8.01 -4.11
CA THR A 261 14.95 -8.12 -3.39
C THR A 261 13.80 -7.31 -4.00
N ALA A 262 14.05 -6.53 -5.05
CA ALA A 262 13.05 -5.70 -5.71
C ALA A 262 11.91 -6.52 -6.35
N TRP A 263 12.16 -7.79 -6.67
CA TRP A 263 11.12 -8.71 -7.17
C TRP A 263 9.95 -8.87 -6.20
N ALA A 264 10.14 -8.60 -4.90
CA ALA A 264 9.03 -8.57 -3.94
C ALA A 264 7.94 -7.57 -4.36
N ALA A 265 8.31 -6.46 -5.02
CA ALA A 265 7.36 -5.48 -5.57
C ALA A 265 6.53 -6.04 -6.74
N ALA A 266 6.90 -7.17 -7.36
CA ALA A 266 6.09 -7.82 -8.38
C ALA A 266 4.73 -8.30 -7.81
N GLY A 267 4.65 -8.59 -6.51
CA GLY A 267 3.38 -8.84 -5.83
C GLY A 267 2.45 -7.62 -5.88
N VAL A 268 2.99 -6.44 -5.60
CA VAL A 268 2.27 -5.15 -5.65
C VAL A 268 1.81 -4.87 -7.08
N TYR A 269 2.70 -5.05 -8.06
CA TYR A 269 2.37 -4.91 -9.48
C TYR A 269 1.19 -5.81 -9.89
N ARG A 270 1.25 -7.11 -9.57
CA ARG A 270 0.17 -8.05 -9.92
C ARG A 270 -1.15 -7.68 -9.27
N ARG A 271 -1.14 -7.22 -8.01
CA ARG A 271 -2.35 -6.69 -7.35
C ARG A 271 -2.88 -5.47 -8.08
N GLY A 272 -2.01 -4.54 -8.45
CA GLY A 272 -2.37 -3.35 -9.22
C GLY A 272 -3.02 -3.66 -10.56
N VAL A 273 -2.46 -4.61 -11.33
CA VAL A 273 -3.05 -5.05 -12.60
C VAL A 273 -4.46 -5.61 -12.40
N ARG A 274 -4.68 -6.43 -11.36
CA ARG A 274 -6.04 -6.93 -11.03
C ARG A 274 -6.97 -5.80 -10.58
N ALA A 275 -6.42 -4.81 -9.88
CA ALA A 275 -7.16 -3.71 -9.31
C ALA A 275 -7.64 -2.68 -10.36
N LEU A 276 -7.07 -2.67 -11.58
CA LEU A 276 -7.46 -1.76 -12.68
C LEU A 276 -8.95 -1.80 -12.99
N HIS A 277 -9.58 -2.97 -12.84
CA HIS A 277 -10.98 -3.14 -13.20
C HIS A 277 -11.95 -2.80 -12.06
N ARG A 278 -11.49 -2.56 -10.82
CA ARG A 278 -12.35 -2.41 -9.62
C ARG A 278 -13.37 -1.26 -9.72
N GLY A 279 -13.15 -0.30 -10.62
CA GLY A 279 -13.99 0.87 -10.76
C GLY A 279 -13.54 2.04 -9.89
N GLN A 280 -14.33 3.11 -9.90
CA GLN A 280 -14.00 4.38 -9.26
C GLN A 280 -14.23 4.30 -7.74
N SER A 281 -13.25 4.64 -6.91
CA SER A 281 -13.52 4.80 -5.46
C SER A 281 -14.51 5.94 -5.24
N VAL A 282 -15.38 5.72 -4.27
CA VAL A 282 -16.47 6.62 -3.91
C VAL A 282 -16.19 7.30 -2.58
N GLY A 283 -16.58 8.57 -2.47
CA GLY A 283 -16.40 9.34 -1.26
C GLY A 283 -17.36 8.90 -0.14
N PRO A 284 -17.12 9.33 1.11
CA PRO A 284 -17.96 8.94 2.26
C PRO A 284 -19.42 9.44 2.21
N ALA A 285 -19.71 10.40 1.33
CA ALA A 285 -21.05 10.96 1.13
C ALA A 285 -21.80 10.29 -0.04
N ASP A 286 -21.09 9.59 -0.92
CA ASP A 286 -21.70 8.83 -2.01
C ASP A 286 -22.36 7.57 -1.45
N GLY A 287 -23.45 7.12 -2.06
CA GLY A 287 -24.10 5.87 -1.70
C GLY A 287 -24.93 5.27 -2.83
N TRP A 288 -25.26 3.99 -2.69
CA TRP A 288 -26.16 3.28 -3.59
C TRP A 288 -27.51 3.05 -2.93
N PRO A 289 -28.62 3.21 -3.68
CA PRO A 289 -29.94 2.88 -3.18
C PRO A 289 -30.21 1.36 -3.26
N LEU A 290 -29.24 0.50 -2.93
CA LEU A 290 -29.36 -0.97 -3.08
C LEU A 290 -30.58 -1.51 -2.35
N LEU A 291 -30.78 -1.11 -1.09
CA LEU A 291 -31.91 -1.56 -0.30
C LEU A 291 -33.23 -1.00 -0.82
N ALA A 292 -33.28 0.28 -1.19
CA ALA A 292 -34.49 0.88 -1.76
C ALA A 292 -34.90 0.20 -3.07
N ALA A 293 -33.94 -0.13 -3.93
CA ALA A 293 -34.18 -0.83 -5.19
C ALA A 293 -34.58 -2.32 -5.01
N THR A 294 -34.30 -2.91 -3.85
CA THR A 294 -34.59 -4.32 -3.55
C THR A 294 -35.88 -4.48 -2.73
N LEU A 295 -36.08 -3.64 -1.72
CA LEU A 295 -37.21 -3.70 -0.80
C LEU A 295 -38.40 -2.84 -1.24
N GLY A 296 -38.20 -1.88 -2.15
CA GLY A 296 -39.24 -0.94 -2.52
C GLY A 296 -39.71 -0.10 -1.32
N GLU A 297 -41.01 -0.04 -1.10
CA GLU A 297 -41.64 0.75 -0.03
C GLU A 297 -41.23 0.29 1.38
N ASP A 298 -40.91 -1.00 1.55
CA ASP A 298 -40.50 -1.56 2.84
C ASP A 298 -39.18 -0.97 3.37
N VAL A 299 -38.38 -0.29 2.52
CA VAL A 299 -37.16 0.40 2.96
C VAL A 299 -37.43 1.46 4.03
N ALA A 300 -38.62 2.06 4.03
CA ALA A 300 -39.02 3.06 5.03
C ALA A 300 -39.09 2.49 6.46
N ARG A 301 -39.17 1.15 6.59
CA ARG A 301 -39.19 0.44 7.88
C ARG A 301 -37.78 0.05 8.37
N VAL A 302 -36.76 0.24 7.54
CA VAL A 302 -35.35 -0.05 7.89
C VAL A 302 -34.75 1.17 8.58
N ASP A 303 -33.96 0.94 9.63
CA ASP A 303 -33.27 2.01 10.34
C ASP A 303 -32.32 2.77 9.37
N PRO A 304 -32.34 4.12 9.36
CA PRO A 304 -31.51 4.91 8.47
C PRO A 304 -30.00 4.60 8.56
N ARG A 305 -29.50 4.12 9.70
CA ARG A 305 -28.09 3.70 9.87
C ARG A 305 -27.77 2.46 9.04
N VAL A 306 -28.69 1.50 9.02
CA VAL A 306 -28.56 0.28 8.19
C VAL A 306 -28.64 0.65 6.70
N VAL A 307 -29.55 1.55 6.32
CA VAL A 307 -29.63 2.08 4.95
C VAL A 307 -28.32 2.76 4.54
N ARG A 308 -27.76 3.63 5.38
CA ARG A 308 -26.47 4.30 5.11
C ARG A 308 -25.31 3.31 5.04
N PHE A 309 -25.27 2.31 5.91
CA PHE A 309 -24.25 1.27 5.88
C PHE A 309 -24.25 0.53 4.54
N TYR A 310 -25.38 -0.04 4.12
CA TYR A 310 -25.46 -0.76 2.85
C TYR A 310 -25.38 0.15 1.62
N GLY A 311 -25.67 1.44 1.80
CA GLY A 311 -25.45 2.45 0.77
C GLY A 311 -23.98 2.70 0.50
N ASN A 312 -23.10 2.67 1.51
CA ASN A 312 -21.67 2.77 1.31
C ASN A 312 -20.88 2.12 2.47
N PRO A 313 -20.69 0.79 2.44
CA PRO A 313 -19.96 0.10 3.50
C PRO A 313 -18.53 0.60 3.73
N GLY A 314 -17.89 1.14 2.68
CA GLY A 314 -16.52 1.66 2.75
C GLY A 314 -16.38 2.97 3.53
N ALA A 315 -17.48 3.65 3.85
CA ALA A 315 -17.49 4.84 4.70
C ALA A 315 -17.44 4.52 6.21
N TRP A 316 -17.44 3.24 6.59
CA TRP A 316 -17.53 2.78 7.98
C TRP A 316 -16.21 2.13 8.42
N ALA A 317 -15.79 2.41 9.65
CA ALA A 317 -14.75 1.64 10.31
C ALA A 317 -15.35 0.33 10.79
N VAL A 318 -14.61 -0.78 10.67
CA VAL A 318 -15.14 -2.12 10.96
C VAL A 318 -14.15 -2.93 11.78
N ARG A 319 -14.70 -3.69 12.72
CA ARG A 319 -14.00 -4.72 13.49
C ARG A 319 -14.76 -6.02 13.35
N THR A 320 -14.04 -7.12 13.22
CA THR A 320 -14.65 -8.44 12.95
C THR A 320 -14.23 -9.46 13.99
N SER A 321 -15.12 -10.38 14.33
CA SER A 321 -14.80 -11.58 15.12
C SER A 321 -15.46 -12.80 14.47
N VAL A 322 -14.88 -13.99 14.69
CA VAL A 322 -15.42 -15.26 14.18
C VAL A 322 -15.48 -16.27 15.30
N GLU A 323 -16.61 -16.95 15.41
CA GLU A 323 -16.88 -18.02 16.36
C GLU A 323 -17.27 -19.28 15.58
N LEU A 324 -16.53 -20.38 15.73
CA LEU A 324 -16.90 -21.68 15.16
C LEU A 324 -17.24 -22.65 16.29
N ARG A 325 -18.53 -22.99 16.41
CA ARG A 325 -19.05 -23.68 17.60
C ARG A 325 -18.70 -25.16 17.67
N THR A 326 -18.43 -25.79 16.52
CA THR A 326 -18.23 -27.25 16.45
C THR A 326 -16.86 -27.61 15.89
N ARG A 327 -16.30 -28.74 16.34
CA ARG A 327 -15.06 -29.31 15.75
C ARG A 327 -15.22 -29.55 14.24
N LYS A 328 -16.40 -29.98 13.80
CA LYS A 328 -16.73 -30.18 12.39
C LYS A 328 -16.65 -28.87 11.61
N ALA A 329 -17.24 -27.79 12.13
CA ALA A 329 -17.18 -26.46 11.51
C ALA A 329 -15.74 -25.94 11.44
N ARG A 330 -14.92 -26.17 12.47
CA ARG A 330 -13.48 -25.83 12.46
C ARG A 330 -12.72 -26.55 11.36
N VAL A 331 -12.92 -27.85 11.23
CA VAL A 331 -12.28 -28.67 10.18
C VAL A 331 -12.74 -28.22 8.80
N ILE A 332 -14.04 -28.00 8.59
CA ILE A 332 -14.58 -27.53 7.30
C ILE A 332 -13.99 -26.15 6.96
N ALA A 333 -13.99 -25.20 7.90
CA ALA A 333 -13.42 -23.88 7.69
C ALA A 333 -11.91 -23.93 7.38
N TRP A 334 -11.17 -24.81 8.06
CA TRP A 334 -9.75 -25.02 7.80
C TRP A 334 -9.50 -25.61 6.40
N VAL A 335 -10.25 -26.64 6.00
CA VAL A 335 -10.19 -27.25 4.68
C VAL A 335 -10.54 -26.22 3.59
N ALA A 336 -11.65 -25.51 3.75
CA ALA A 336 -12.09 -24.47 2.81
C ALA A 336 -11.05 -23.36 2.66
N THR A 337 -10.48 -22.87 3.78
CA THR A 337 -9.43 -21.84 3.78
C THR A 337 -8.18 -22.33 3.04
N ARG A 338 -7.80 -23.60 3.18
CA ARG A 338 -6.64 -24.20 2.50
C ARG A 338 -6.88 -24.44 1.01
N LEU A 339 -8.07 -24.91 0.64
CA LEU A 339 -8.41 -25.27 -0.74
C LEU A 339 -8.76 -24.04 -1.59
N LEU A 340 -9.53 -23.12 -1.03
CA LEU A 340 -10.04 -21.94 -1.76
C LEU A 340 -9.12 -20.73 -1.58
N GLY A 341 -8.17 -20.77 -0.64
CA GLY A 341 -7.33 -19.62 -0.26
C GLY A 341 -8.12 -18.48 0.41
N GLN A 342 -9.45 -18.62 0.47
CA GLN A 342 -10.43 -17.67 0.97
C GLN A 342 -11.27 -18.37 2.03
N GLY A 343 -11.24 -17.84 3.25
CA GLY A 343 -11.92 -18.42 4.40
C GLY A 343 -11.38 -17.82 5.70
N VAL A 344 -12.18 -17.90 6.75
CA VAL A 344 -11.79 -17.49 8.10
C VAL A 344 -11.81 -18.73 8.98
N SER A 345 -10.69 -19.05 9.60
CA SER A 345 -10.58 -20.12 10.59
C SER A 345 -10.61 -19.51 12.00
N GLU A 346 -11.31 -20.17 12.94
CA GLU A 346 -11.37 -19.73 14.33
C GLU A 346 -9.99 -19.67 14.97
N HIS A 347 -9.62 -18.50 15.48
CA HIS A 347 -8.41 -18.31 16.29
C HIS A 347 -8.73 -17.43 17.49
N GLY A 348 -9.48 -18.01 18.43
CA GLY A 348 -9.75 -17.42 19.74
C GLY A 348 -10.68 -16.21 19.71
N ALA A 349 -11.22 -15.88 20.88
CA ALA A 349 -12.27 -14.87 21.09
C ALA A 349 -11.83 -13.40 20.89
N ARG A 350 -10.88 -13.10 20.01
CA ARG A 350 -10.37 -11.75 19.81
C ARG A 350 -10.81 -11.19 18.47
N ALA A 351 -11.52 -10.07 18.55
CA ALA A 351 -11.86 -9.29 17.39
C ALA A 351 -10.59 -8.79 16.68
N PHE A 352 -10.57 -8.87 15.36
CA PHE A 352 -9.46 -8.50 14.51
C PHE A 352 -9.82 -7.34 13.57
N PRO A 353 -8.83 -6.55 13.10
CA PRO A 353 -9.08 -5.41 12.24
C PRO A 353 -9.77 -5.83 10.93
N SER A 354 -10.63 -4.97 10.40
CA SER A 354 -11.24 -5.20 9.10
C SER A 354 -11.44 -3.88 8.37
N ARG A 355 -11.43 -3.94 7.05
CA ARG A 355 -11.62 -2.77 6.21
C ARG A 355 -12.57 -3.12 5.09
N PHE A 356 -13.55 -2.28 4.89
CA PHE A 356 -14.48 -2.36 3.79
C PHE A 356 -14.12 -1.30 2.77
N ARG A 357 -14.17 -1.66 1.49
CA ARG A 357 -13.93 -0.74 0.38
C ARG A 357 -15.03 -0.90 -0.65
N THR A 358 -15.46 0.22 -1.16
CA THR A 358 -16.56 0.35 -2.10
C THR A 358 -16.08 1.12 -3.31
N PHE A 359 -16.48 0.64 -4.48
CA PHE A 359 -16.14 1.24 -5.77
C PHE A 359 -17.37 1.20 -6.68
N ARG A 360 -17.45 2.17 -7.58
CA ARG A 360 -18.48 2.25 -8.61
C ARG A 360 -17.96 1.67 -9.91
N ARG A 361 -18.65 0.64 -10.41
CA ARG A 361 -18.42 0.08 -11.74
C ARG A 361 -19.11 0.94 -12.81
N GLU A 362 -18.67 0.79 -14.05
CA GLU A 362 -19.24 1.47 -15.21
C GLU A 362 -20.71 1.10 -15.46
N ASP A 363 -21.09 -0.15 -15.13
CA ASP A 363 -22.48 -0.63 -15.22
C ASP A 363 -23.39 -0.14 -14.07
N GLY A 364 -22.86 0.70 -13.19
CA GLY A 364 -23.57 1.27 -12.03
C GLY A 364 -23.60 0.35 -10.80
N SER A 365 -23.09 -0.87 -10.89
CA SER A 365 -23.03 -1.79 -9.74
C SER A 365 -22.05 -1.31 -8.65
N MET A 366 -22.31 -1.77 -7.42
CA MET A 366 -21.44 -1.50 -6.28
C MET A 366 -20.43 -2.63 -6.14
N HIS A 367 -19.18 -2.35 -6.49
CA HIS A 367 -18.09 -3.26 -6.19
C HIS A 367 -17.71 -3.13 -4.72
N PHE A 368 -17.68 -4.25 -4.01
CA PHE A 368 -17.46 -4.33 -2.58
C PHE A 368 -16.34 -5.31 -2.26
N VAL A 369 -15.31 -4.79 -1.60
CA VAL A 369 -14.14 -5.54 -1.16
C VAL A 369 -14.13 -5.58 0.36
N ARG A 370 -14.19 -6.79 0.91
CA ARG A 370 -13.99 -7.05 2.34
C ARG A 370 -12.57 -7.50 2.60
N GLU A 371 -11.84 -6.72 3.38
CA GLU A 371 -10.48 -7.00 3.80
C GLU A 371 -10.48 -7.40 5.29
N LEU A 372 -10.22 -8.68 5.57
CA LEU A 372 -10.21 -9.25 6.91
C LEU A 372 -8.78 -9.56 7.32
N TYR A 373 -8.36 -9.01 8.46
CA TYR A 373 -6.98 -9.11 8.95
C TYR A 373 -6.88 -10.18 10.04
N CYS A 374 -6.84 -11.46 9.64
CA CYS A 374 -6.78 -12.59 10.58
C CYS A 374 -5.41 -13.29 10.52
N ASP A 375 -4.82 -13.58 11.68
CA ASP A 375 -3.58 -14.37 11.83
C ASP A 375 -2.37 -13.81 11.07
N GLY A 376 -2.23 -12.48 11.02
CA GLY A 376 -1.15 -11.82 10.27
C GLY A 376 -1.28 -11.94 8.75
N VAL A 377 -2.41 -12.46 8.25
CA VAL A 377 -2.70 -12.62 6.82
C VAL A 377 -3.91 -11.77 6.45
N LEU A 378 -3.78 -11.02 5.36
CA LEU A 378 -4.90 -10.32 4.75
C LEU A 378 -5.74 -11.29 3.91
N ARG A 379 -7.02 -11.46 4.27
CA ARG A 379 -8.02 -12.16 3.46
C ARG A 379 -8.88 -11.14 2.74
N VAL A 380 -9.03 -11.31 1.42
CA VAL A 380 -9.79 -10.40 0.57
C VAL A 380 -10.94 -11.16 -0.05
N PHE A 381 -12.16 -10.67 0.18
CA PHE A 381 -13.37 -11.14 -0.51
C PHE A 381 -13.84 -10.03 -1.42
N ASP A 382 -13.85 -10.33 -2.72
CA ASP A 382 -14.08 -9.37 -3.78
C ASP A 382 -15.37 -9.75 -4.51
N SER A 383 -16.37 -8.86 -4.46
CA SER A 383 -17.74 -9.12 -4.93
C SER A 383 -18.40 -7.85 -5.48
N ASP A 384 -19.31 -7.99 -6.42
CA ASP A 384 -20.18 -6.92 -6.90
C ASP A 384 -21.61 -7.13 -6.39
N PHE A 385 -22.21 -6.09 -5.83
CA PHE A 385 -23.63 -6.04 -5.53
C PHE A 385 -24.39 -5.45 -6.71
N VAL A 386 -25.34 -6.24 -7.23
CA VAL A 386 -26.13 -5.90 -8.42
C VAL A 386 -27.61 -6.10 -8.10
N VAL A 387 -28.45 -5.15 -8.52
CA VAL A 387 -29.92 -5.31 -8.46
C VAL A 387 -30.44 -5.62 -9.86
N ARG A 388 -31.08 -6.78 -10.03
CA ARG A 388 -31.69 -7.20 -11.31
C ARG A 388 -33.16 -7.52 -11.09
N LYS A 389 -34.05 -6.82 -11.79
CA LYS A 389 -35.51 -7.00 -11.67
C LYS A 389 -36.00 -6.96 -10.21
N GLY A 390 -35.49 -6.02 -9.42
CA GLY A 390 -35.82 -5.85 -8.01
C GLY A 390 -35.21 -6.89 -7.05
N ARG A 391 -34.33 -7.78 -7.53
CA ARG A 391 -33.64 -8.76 -6.68
C ARG A 391 -32.17 -8.39 -6.52
N LEU A 392 -31.65 -8.55 -5.31
CA LEU A 392 -30.26 -8.31 -4.97
C LEU A 392 -29.41 -9.57 -5.24
N TYR A 393 -28.25 -9.35 -5.85
CA TYR A 393 -27.26 -10.39 -6.12
C TYR A 393 -25.89 -9.95 -5.59
N GLU A 394 -25.16 -10.89 -5.01
CA GLU A 394 -23.73 -10.76 -4.71
C GLU A 394 -22.95 -11.64 -5.70
N VAL A 395 -22.11 -11.02 -6.51
CA VAL A 395 -21.42 -11.65 -7.65
C VAL A 395 -19.91 -11.63 -7.43
N PHE A 396 -19.28 -12.79 -7.31
CA PHE A 396 -17.83 -12.93 -7.24
C PHE A 396 -17.30 -13.24 -8.65
N VAL A 397 -17.04 -12.18 -9.42
CA VAL A 397 -16.69 -12.26 -10.85
C VAL A 397 -15.50 -13.18 -11.10
N GLU A 398 -14.42 -13.05 -10.31
CA GLU A 398 -13.22 -13.89 -10.47
C GLU A 398 -13.47 -15.38 -10.24
N HIS A 399 -14.50 -15.73 -9.46
CA HIS A 399 -14.84 -17.11 -9.11
C HIS A 399 -16.00 -17.66 -9.95
N GLY A 400 -16.58 -16.83 -10.83
CA GLY A 400 -17.80 -17.15 -11.56
C GLY A 400 -19.00 -17.44 -10.66
N LEU A 401 -18.99 -16.99 -9.41
CA LEU A 401 -20.02 -17.30 -8.43
C LEU A 401 -21.04 -16.16 -8.36
N GLU A 402 -22.33 -16.48 -8.38
CA GLU A 402 -23.43 -15.54 -8.19
C GLU A 402 -24.35 -16.08 -7.08
N VAL A 403 -24.67 -15.23 -6.12
CA VAL A 403 -25.58 -15.54 -5.01
C VAL A 403 -26.78 -14.61 -5.09
N GLU A 404 -27.97 -15.18 -5.30
CA GLU A 404 -29.24 -14.45 -5.14
C GLU A 404 -29.54 -14.28 -3.65
N LEU A 405 -29.75 -13.04 -3.23
CA LEU A 405 -30.02 -12.68 -1.84
C LEU A 405 -31.51 -12.36 -1.66
N ASP A 406 -32.10 -12.97 -0.63
CA ASP A 406 -33.42 -12.63 -0.12
C ASP A 406 -33.26 -11.59 0.99
N ALA A 407 -33.76 -10.37 0.75
CA ALA A 407 -33.68 -9.26 1.69
C ALA A 407 -34.99 -9.10 2.45
N ARG A 408 -34.93 -9.06 3.79
CA ARG A 408 -36.11 -8.92 4.65
C ARG A 408 -35.87 -7.91 5.75
N VAL A 409 -36.88 -7.08 6.04
CA VAL A 409 -36.86 -6.16 7.18
C VAL A 409 -37.07 -6.96 8.46
N LEU A 410 -36.23 -6.71 9.47
CA LEU A 410 -36.35 -7.30 10.80
C LEU A 410 -37.07 -6.34 11.75
N GLU A 411 -37.56 -6.87 12.87
CA GLU A 411 -38.04 -6.04 13.98
C GLU A 411 -36.94 -5.08 14.47
N GLY A 412 -37.35 -3.89 14.93
CA GLY A 412 -36.43 -2.85 15.37
C GLY A 412 -35.64 -2.15 14.24
N GLY A 413 -36.09 -2.29 12.98
CA GLY A 413 -35.48 -1.61 11.83
C GLY A 413 -34.20 -2.29 11.30
N GLY A 414 -33.93 -3.53 11.70
CA GLY A 414 -32.82 -4.32 11.16
C GLY A 414 -33.10 -4.85 9.74
N LEU A 415 -32.09 -5.53 9.18
CA LEU A 415 -32.15 -6.15 7.85
C LEU A 415 -31.57 -7.57 7.90
N SER A 416 -32.24 -8.54 7.28
CA SER A 416 -31.68 -9.85 6.96
C SER A 416 -31.38 -9.95 5.47
N LEU A 417 -30.18 -10.41 5.13
CA LEU A 417 -29.78 -10.82 3.78
C LEU A 417 -29.46 -12.32 3.81
N ARG A 418 -30.33 -13.12 3.22
CA ARG A 418 -30.20 -14.59 3.19
C ARG A 418 -29.85 -15.08 1.79
N GLY A 419 -28.79 -15.88 1.67
CA GLY A 419 -28.44 -16.56 0.42
C GLY A 419 -29.53 -17.59 0.04
N ARG A 420 -30.13 -17.44 -1.15
CA ARG A 420 -31.24 -18.28 -1.60
C ARG A 420 -30.86 -19.22 -2.74
N ARG A 421 -30.15 -18.74 -3.74
CA ARG A 421 -29.73 -19.53 -4.91
C ARG A 421 -28.29 -19.19 -5.25
N VAL A 422 -27.48 -20.22 -5.45
CA VAL A 422 -26.08 -20.07 -5.86
C VAL A 422 -25.94 -20.57 -7.29
N ARG A 423 -25.27 -19.79 -8.13
CA ARG A 423 -24.87 -20.20 -9.47
C ARG A 423 -23.37 -20.15 -9.60
N TRP A 424 -22.79 -21.15 -10.24
CA TRP A 424 -21.38 -21.20 -10.59
C TRP A 424 -21.24 -21.27 -12.12
N HIS A 425 -20.59 -20.26 -12.70
CA HIS A 425 -20.56 -20.00 -14.14
C HIS A 425 -21.94 -20.05 -14.81
N GLY A 426 -22.96 -19.50 -14.12
CA GLY A 426 -24.34 -19.46 -14.59
C GLY A 426 -25.15 -20.74 -14.34
N LEU A 427 -24.52 -21.84 -13.92
CA LEU A 427 -25.19 -23.10 -13.62
C LEU A 427 -25.66 -23.11 -12.16
N PRO A 428 -26.92 -23.49 -11.86
CA PRO A 428 -27.39 -23.59 -10.48
C PRO A 428 -26.64 -24.69 -9.73
N VAL A 429 -26.16 -24.35 -8.52
CA VAL A 429 -25.45 -25.28 -7.64
C VAL A 429 -26.36 -25.65 -6.47
N PRO A 430 -26.51 -26.95 -6.13
CA PRO A 430 -27.24 -27.34 -4.94
C PRO A 430 -26.51 -26.82 -3.69
N LEU A 431 -27.27 -26.23 -2.76
CA LEU A 431 -26.73 -25.64 -1.53
C LEU A 431 -26.25 -26.68 -0.49
N PHE A 432 -26.29 -27.97 -0.80
CA PHE A 432 -25.94 -29.09 0.09
C PHE A 432 -26.53 -28.96 1.51
N GLY A 433 -27.72 -28.36 1.64
CA GLY A 433 -28.40 -28.15 2.91
C GLY A 433 -27.74 -27.11 3.83
N LEU A 434 -26.89 -26.22 3.31
CA LEU A 434 -26.29 -25.10 4.05
C LEU A 434 -26.85 -23.76 3.58
N CYS A 435 -27.06 -22.86 4.53
CA CYS A 435 -27.57 -21.52 4.28
C CYS A 435 -26.71 -20.48 5.00
N VAL A 436 -26.40 -19.39 4.31
CA VAL A 436 -25.74 -18.21 4.88
C VAL A 436 -26.75 -17.09 5.03
N GLU A 437 -26.84 -16.51 6.21
CA GLU A 437 -27.69 -15.36 6.52
C GLU A 437 -26.87 -14.30 7.24
N PHE A 438 -26.93 -13.05 6.77
CA PHE A 438 -26.39 -11.88 7.47
C PHE A 438 -27.54 -11.07 8.04
N ARG A 439 -27.56 -10.92 9.36
CA ARG A 439 -28.52 -10.07 10.07
C ARG A 439 -27.83 -8.82 10.57
N THR A 440 -28.34 -7.67 10.16
CA THR A 440 -27.81 -6.37 10.50
C THR A 440 -28.78 -5.65 11.43
N HIS A 441 -28.29 -5.24 12.58
CA HIS A 441 -29.04 -4.53 13.59
C HIS A 441 -28.41 -3.16 13.84
N PRO A 442 -29.21 -2.09 13.91
CA PRO A 442 -28.68 -0.81 14.37
C PRO A 442 -28.32 -0.90 15.85
N ALA A 443 -27.30 -0.15 16.29
CA ALA A 443 -26.93 -0.16 17.68
C ALA A 443 -28.04 0.39 18.60
N PRO A 444 -28.31 -0.28 19.73
CA PRO A 444 -29.43 0.06 20.61
C PRO A 444 -29.20 1.36 21.39
N ASP A 445 -27.94 1.76 21.57
CA ASP A 445 -27.53 2.97 22.29
C ASP A 445 -27.70 4.27 21.50
N GLY A 446 -28.22 4.18 20.26
CA GLY A 446 -28.39 5.32 19.37
C GLY A 446 -27.09 5.81 18.72
N SER A 447 -25.96 5.15 18.97
CA SER A 447 -24.71 5.47 18.29
C SER A 447 -24.82 5.23 16.78
N GLU A 448 -23.96 5.92 16.01
CA GLU A 448 -23.83 5.73 14.56
C GLU A 448 -23.01 4.45 14.30
N SER A 449 -23.58 3.32 14.72
CA SER A 449 -23.02 1.98 14.60
C SER A 449 -24.07 0.94 14.22
N VAL A 450 -23.63 -0.12 13.55
CA VAL A 450 -24.44 -1.28 13.18
C VAL A 450 -23.67 -2.56 13.49
N ASP A 451 -24.40 -3.57 13.96
CA ASP A 451 -23.90 -4.90 14.23
C ASP A 451 -24.40 -5.86 13.15
N ILE A 452 -23.49 -6.57 12.50
CA ILE A 452 -23.80 -7.49 11.41
C ILE A 452 -23.37 -8.89 11.82
N ILE A 453 -24.32 -9.80 11.98
CA ILE A 453 -24.09 -11.17 12.38
C ILE A 453 -24.35 -12.07 11.18
N GLY A 454 -23.27 -12.56 10.58
CA GLY A 454 -23.32 -13.61 9.56
C GLY A 454 -23.34 -14.99 10.21
N THR A 455 -24.32 -15.82 9.90
CA THR A 455 -24.41 -17.20 10.38
C THR A 455 -24.38 -18.17 9.22
N LEU A 456 -23.65 -19.28 9.40
CA LEU A 456 -23.72 -20.45 8.54
C LEU A 456 -24.54 -21.53 9.27
N SER A 457 -25.70 -21.88 8.73
CA SER A 457 -26.66 -22.79 9.36
C SER A 457 -27.15 -23.87 8.40
N PRO A 458 -27.55 -25.05 8.89
CA PRO A 458 -28.29 -26.01 8.09
C PRO A 458 -29.63 -25.42 7.61
N GLU A 459 -30.01 -25.71 6.37
CA GLU A 459 -31.17 -25.11 5.69
C GLU A 459 -32.51 -25.46 6.38
N ALA A 460 -32.56 -26.60 7.08
CA ALA A 460 -33.72 -27.09 7.82
C ALA A 460 -34.05 -26.32 9.12
N GLY A 461 -33.20 -25.37 9.55
CA GLY A 461 -33.53 -24.36 10.57
C GLY A 461 -33.71 -24.83 12.01
N THR A 462 -33.55 -26.12 12.31
CA THR A 462 -33.71 -26.69 13.66
C THR A 462 -32.40 -26.86 14.43
N GLU A 463 -31.27 -26.85 13.74
CA GLU A 463 -29.94 -27.02 14.34
C GLU A 463 -29.26 -25.67 14.64
N PRO A 464 -28.43 -25.59 15.69
CA PRO A 464 -27.65 -24.39 15.97
C PRO A 464 -26.69 -24.07 14.81
N PRO A 465 -26.37 -22.78 14.58
CA PRO A 465 -25.45 -22.38 13.53
C PRO A 465 -24.09 -23.06 13.71
N LEU A 466 -23.50 -23.51 12.60
CA LEU A 466 -22.19 -24.15 12.55
C LEU A 466 -21.08 -23.16 12.95
N GLY A 467 -21.27 -21.89 12.62
CA GLY A 467 -20.40 -20.79 13.02
C GLY A 467 -21.05 -19.43 12.72
N SER A 468 -20.47 -18.40 13.32
CA SER A 468 -20.85 -17.01 13.11
C SER A 468 -19.64 -16.12 12.87
N ILE A 469 -19.85 -15.09 12.06
CA ILE A 469 -18.95 -13.96 11.88
C ILE A 469 -19.70 -12.71 12.31
N HIS A 470 -19.12 -11.93 13.21
CA HIS A 470 -19.71 -10.69 13.70
C HIS A 470 -18.86 -9.52 13.24
N TYR A 471 -19.49 -8.56 12.56
CA TYR A 471 -18.91 -7.28 12.21
C TYR A 471 -19.55 -6.20 13.07
N GLN A 472 -18.73 -5.45 13.78
CA GLN A 472 -19.13 -4.19 14.40
C GLN A 472 -18.64 -3.07 13.49
N ALA A 473 -19.57 -2.30 12.93
CA ALA A 473 -19.27 -1.18 12.05
C ALA A 473 -19.70 0.13 12.70
N TRP A 474 -18.85 1.14 12.69
CA TRP A 474 -19.16 2.46 13.22
C TRP A 474 -18.64 3.57 12.32
N ARG A 475 -19.34 4.70 12.31
CA ARG A 475 -18.88 5.91 11.64
C ARG A 475 -18.16 6.78 12.68
N ALA A 476 -16.90 7.12 12.43
CA ALA A 476 -16.25 8.14 13.23
C ALA A 476 -17.01 9.45 13.01
N THR A 477 -17.53 10.05 14.08
CA THR A 477 -18.02 11.43 14.05
C THR A 477 -16.84 12.31 13.65
N ALA A 478 -17.02 13.04 12.54
CA ALA A 478 -16.03 13.96 11.99
C ALA A 478 -15.65 15.07 12.99
#